data_AF-A0A346PMF1-F1
#
_entry.id   AF-A0A346PMF1-F1
#
_cell.length_a   1.000
_cell.length_b   1.000
_cell.length_c   1.000
_cell.angle_alpha   90.00
_cell.angle_beta   90.00
_cell.angle_gamma   90.00
#
_symmetry.space_group_name_H-M   'P 1'
#
loop_
_entity.id
_entity.type
_entity.pdbx_description
1 polymer ?
#
loop_
_entity_poly.entity_id
_entity_poly.type
_entity_poly.pdbx_seq_one_letter_code
_entity_poly.pdbx_strand_id
1 'polypeptide(L)' 'MPKTTKTTVTRNSEGQYQVTIPKALAEYHELEGKKLEWRQGSAKDKMEVIIVNDE' A
#
# COMPACT_ATOMS: atom_id res chain seq x y z
N MET A 1 -18.19 11.50 -3.41
CA MET A 1 -17.60 10.41 -4.22
C MET A 1 -16.25 10.06 -3.61
N PRO A 2 -15.93 8.78 -3.36
CA PRO A 2 -14.58 8.43 -2.93
C PRO A 2 -13.60 8.86 -4.02
N LYS A 3 -12.58 9.64 -3.65
CA LYS A 3 -11.55 10.07 -4.59
C LYS A 3 -10.65 8.87 -4.89
N THR A 4 -10.83 8.25 -6.05
CA THR A 4 -9.91 7.22 -6.52
C THR A 4 -8.53 7.86 -6.73
N THR A 5 -7.52 7.36 -6.04
CA THR A 5 -6.14 7.81 -6.22
C THR A 5 -5.36 6.71 -6.94
N LYS A 6 -4.63 7.08 -7.99
CA LYS A 6 -3.73 6.18 -8.72
C LYS A 6 -2.29 6.57 -8.45
N THR A 7 -1.43 5.59 -8.21
CA THR A 7 0.01 5.77 -8.04
C THR A 7 0.74 4.81 -8.99
N THR A 8 1.98 5.14 -9.31
CA THR A 8 2.82 4.34 -10.20
C THR A 8 3.86 3.61 -9.37
N VAL A 9 3.97 2.30 -9.58
CA VAL A 9 5.07 1.50 -9.00
C VAL A 9 6.37 1.92 -9.67
N THR A 10 7.36 2.30 -8.87
CA THR A 10 8.71 2.64 -9.34
C THR A 10 9.72 1.64 -8.78
N ARG A 11 10.95 1.67 -9.31
CA ARG A 11 12.04 0.83 -8.85
C ARG A 11 13.17 1.73 -8.36
N ASN A 12 13.66 1.54 -7.14
CA ASN A 12 14.78 2.32 -6.62
C ASN A 12 16.12 1.81 -7.19
N SER A 13 17.22 2.49 -6.84
CA SER A 13 18.58 2.15 -7.29
C SER A 13 19.05 0.77 -6.82
N GLU A 14 18.49 0.24 -5.73
CA GLU A 14 18.77 -1.10 -5.21
C GLU A 14 17.92 -2.18 -5.90
N GLY A 15 17.05 -1.79 -6.83
CA GLY A 15 16.21 -2.72 -7.58
C GLY A 15 14.93 -3.15 -6.86
N GLN A 16 14.54 -2.50 -5.77
CA GLN A 16 13.31 -2.77 -5.03
C GLN A 16 12.13 -2.05 -5.67
N TYR A 17 11.00 -2.74 -5.78
CA TYR A 17 9.73 -2.13 -6.20
C TYR A 17 9.13 -1.34 -5.04
N GLN A 18 8.68 -0.12 -5.33
CA GLN A 18 8.12 0.78 -4.33
C GLN A 18 6.94 1.57 -4.91
N VAL A 19 6.02 1.94 -4.03
CA VAL A 19 4.89 2.80 -4.34
C VAL A 19 4.70 3.79 -3.20
N THR A 20 4.26 4.99 -3.51
CA THR A 20 3.88 5.96 -2.49
C THR A 20 2.43 5.73 -2.07
N ILE A 21 2.17 5.75 -0.77
CA ILE A 21 0.81 5.68 -0.24
C ILE A 21 0.21 7.09 -0.27
N PRO A 22 -0.99 7.30 -0.85
CA PRO A 22 -1.65 8.59 -0.81
C PRO A 22 -1.82 9.10 0.63
N LYS A 23 -1.44 10.36 0.87
CA LYS A 23 -1.45 10.99 2.21
C LYS A 23 -2.76 10.76 2.97
N ALA A 24 -3.90 10.99 2.30
CA ALA A 24 -5.22 10.83 2.93
C ALA A 24 -5.49 9.39 3.41
N LEU A 25 -5.00 8.37 2.70
CA LEU A 25 -5.14 6.97 3.14
C LEU A 25 -4.18 6.65 4.28
N ALA A 26 -2.95 7.17 4.21
CA ALA A 26 -1.96 6.98 5.26
C ALA A 26 -2.38 7.60 6.59
N GLU A 27 -2.93 8.82 6.57
CA GLU A 27 -3.46 9.51 7.74
C GLU A 27 -4.72 8.83 8.29
N TYR A 28 -5.65 8.44 7.41
CA TYR A 28 -6.89 7.78 7.84
C TYR A 28 -6.65 6.44 8.56
N HIS A 29 -5.63 5.70 8.15
CA HIS A 29 -5.29 4.40 8.74
C HIS A 29 -4.14 4.47 9.77
N GLU A 30 -3.59 5.65 10.03
CA GLU A 30 -2.44 5.89 10.92
C GLU A 30 -1.27 4.94 10.57
N LEU A 31 -0.86 4.92 9.30
CA LEU A 31 0.08 3.91 8.79
C LEU A 31 1.53 4.13 9.24
N GLU A 32 1.88 5.30 9.74
CA GLU A 32 3.24 5.58 10.20
C GLU A 32 3.63 4.63 11.34
N GLY A 33 4.77 3.94 11.18
CA GLY A 33 5.24 2.94 12.13
C GLY A 33 4.52 1.59 12.08
N LYS A 34 3.41 1.45 11.35
CA LYS A 34 2.70 0.17 11.20
C LYS A 34 3.35 -0.74 10.15
N LYS A 35 3.20 -2.04 10.36
CA LYS A 35 3.60 -3.06 9.38
C LYS A 35 2.45 -3.31 8.40
N LEU A 36 2.80 -3.58 7.15
CA LEU A 36 1.86 -3.94 6.10
C LEU A 36 2.21 -5.32 5.57
N GLU A 37 1.20 -6.18 5.47
CA GLU A 37 1.29 -7.47 4.79
C GLU A 37 0.67 -7.35 3.39
N TRP A 38 1.34 -7.92 2.39
CA TRP A 38 0.92 -7.88 0.99
C TRP A 38 0.63 -9.30 0.52
N ARG A 39 -0.56 -9.53 -0.04
CA ARG A 39 -0.99 -10.84 -0.54
C ARG A 39 -1.58 -10.73 -1.93
N GLN A 40 -1.49 -11.82 -2.70
CA GLN A 40 -2.19 -11.93 -3.98
C GLN A 40 -3.70 -11.94 -3.71
N GLY A 41 -4.45 -11.12 -4.46
CA GLY A 41 -5.90 -11.11 -4.35
C GLY A 41 -6.55 -12.27 -5.11
N SER A 42 -7.88 -12.33 -5.08
CA SER A 42 -8.68 -13.35 -5.78
C SER A 42 -8.61 -13.30 -7.31
N ALA A 43 -7.92 -12.31 -7.89
CA ALA A 43 -7.75 -12.14 -9.34
C ALA A 43 -6.34 -11.65 -9.67
N LYS A 44 -5.90 -11.92 -10.92
CA LYS A 44 -4.54 -11.63 -11.40
C LYS A 44 -4.13 -10.16 -11.27
N ASP A 45 -5.08 -9.24 -11.42
CA ASP A 45 -4.90 -7.79 -11.38
C ASP A 45 -5.23 -7.18 -10.01
N LYS A 46 -5.42 -8.02 -8.99
CA LYS A 46 -5.74 -7.59 -7.63
C LYS A 46 -4.67 -8.04 -6.65
N MET A 47 -4.38 -7.14 -5.71
CA MET A 47 -3.50 -7.39 -4.58
C MET A 47 -4.16 -6.82 -3.33
N GLU A 48 -3.97 -7.48 -2.20
CA GLU A 48 -4.48 -7.05 -0.91
C GLU A 48 -3.31 -6.50 -0.07
N VAL A 49 -3.54 -5.37 0.57
CA VAL A 49 -2.63 -4.77 1.55
C VAL A 49 -3.36 -4.74 2.88
N ILE A 50 -2.80 -5.44 3.87
CA ILE A 50 -3.41 -5.67 5.17
C ILE A 50 -2.55 -4.95 6.20
N ILE A 51 -3.17 -4.12 7.04
CA ILE A 51 -2.50 -3.48 8.16
C ILE A 51 -2.32 -4.52 9.26
N VAL A 52 -1.08 -4.79 9.64
CA VAL A 52 -0.76 -5.72 10.72
C VAL A 52 -0.75 -4.94 12.02
N ASN A 53 -1.66 -5.26 12.92
CA ASN A 53 -1.63 -4.79 14.29
C ASN A 53 -0.85 -5.84 15.08
N ASP A 54 0.37 -5.51 15.52
CA ASP A 54 1.01 -6.27 16.59
C ASP A 54 0.20 -5.97 17.87
N GLU A 55 -0.43 -6.97 18.48
CA GLU A 55 -1.07 -6.85 19.81
C GLU A 55 -0.03 -6.48 20.88
#